data_AF-A0A534PQM4-F1
#
_entry.id   AF-A0A534PQM4-F1
#
_cell.length_a   1.000
_cell.length_b   1.000
_cell.length_c   1.000
_cell.angle_alpha   90.00
_cell.angle_beta   90.00
_cell.angle_gamma   90.00
#
_symmetry.space_group_name_H-M   'P 1'
#
loop_
_entity.id
_entity.type
_entity.pdbx_description
1 polymer ?
#
loop_
_entity_poly.entity_id
_entity_poly.type
_entity_poly.pdbx_seq_one_letter_code
_entity_poly.pdbx_strand_id
1 'polypeptide(L)'
;MKTFLMGIVAASLLVPAAARADRGERLEKRGERMERQGERREKRGEHREQLGQKFEQKASADEQKAAELRQDGKTRAANAMDRKAAREERRGQRLERQGERMEKQGERREKRGQRVEKRGERLENRNANGIANGARPATPATPAQPGVSAASPASPATPPSK
;
A
#
# COMPACT_ATOMS: atom_id res chain seq x y z
N MET A 1 56.87 19.04 -6.02
CA MET A 1 55.49 19.43 -5.64
C MET A 1 54.58 19.17 -6.83
N LYS A 2 53.48 18.41 -6.62
CA LYS A 2 52.19 18.33 -7.38
C LYS A 2 52.31 18.10 -8.91
N THR A 3 51.65 17.10 -9.49
CA THR A 3 50.19 17.12 -9.71
C THR A 3 49.57 15.72 -9.90
N PHE A 4 48.27 15.69 -9.64
CA PHE A 4 47.34 14.58 -9.53
C PHE A 4 47.09 13.84 -10.85
N LEU A 5 47.18 12.51 -10.80
CA LEU A 5 46.62 11.61 -11.82
C LEU A 5 45.12 11.43 -11.54
N MET A 6 44.34 12.23 -12.26
CA MET A 6 42.89 12.11 -12.44
C MET A 6 42.59 10.88 -13.31
N GLY A 7 41.66 10.01 -12.88
CA GLY A 7 41.23 8.93 -13.76
C GLY A 7 40.27 7.88 -13.24
N ILE A 8 39.25 8.20 -12.42
CA ILE A 8 38.10 7.29 -12.23
C ILE A 8 36.83 8.08 -11.95
N VAL A 9 36.10 8.52 -12.98
CA VAL A 9 34.64 8.68 -12.89
C VAL A 9 34.02 8.44 -14.27
N ALA A 10 33.67 7.19 -14.56
CA ALA A 10 32.65 6.87 -15.55
C ALA A 10 31.93 5.57 -15.14
N ALA A 11 31.41 5.54 -13.91
CA ALA A 11 30.41 4.56 -13.52
C ALA A 11 29.06 5.01 -14.11
N SER A 12 28.92 4.81 -15.43
CA SER A 12 27.66 4.99 -16.14
C SER A 12 26.63 3.98 -15.62
N LEU A 13 25.58 4.53 -15.02
CA LEU A 13 24.43 3.83 -14.43
C LEU A 13 23.64 3.04 -15.49
N LEU A 14 24.17 1.90 -15.93
CA LEU A 14 23.42 0.91 -16.69
C LEU A 14 22.72 -0.02 -15.68
N VAL A 15 21.53 0.36 -15.21
CA VAL A 15 20.70 -0.56 -14.43
C VAL A 15 20.19 -1.66 -15.37
N PRO A 16 20.53 -2.95 -15.13
CA PRO A 16 20.25 -4.04 -16.08
C PRO A 16 18.75 -4.26 -16.28
N ALA A 17 18.34 -4.58 -17.51
CA ALA A 17 16.96 -4.97 -17.84
C ALA A 17 16.45 -6.17 -17.01
N ALA A 18 17.35 -7.05 -16.58
CA ALA A 18 17.05 -8.14 -15.64
C ALA A 18 16.44 -7.63 -14.32
N ALA A 19 16.92 -6.49 -13.80
CA ALA A 19 16.38 -5.87 -12.58
C ALA A 19 14.97 -5.24 -12.78
N ARG A 20 14.52 -5.08 -14.03
CA ARG A 20 13.15 -4.61 -14.37
C ARG A 20 12.16 -5.79 -14.45
N ALA A 21 12.54 -6.92 -15.06
CA ALA A 21 11.72 -8.14 -15.11
C ALA A 21 11.49 -8.73 -13.71
N ASP A 22 12.52 -8.76 -12.87
CA ASP A 22 12.46 -9.12 -11.45
C ASP A 22 11.44 -8.26 -10.67
N ARG A 23 11.21 -7.02 -11.11
CA ARG A 23 10.33 -6.06 -10.43
C ARG A 23 8.86 -6.28 -10.78
N GLY A 24 8.56 -6.65 -12.03
CA GLY A 24 7.20 -7.00 -12.47
C GLY A 24 6.69 -8.26 -11.76
N GLU A 25 7.48 -9.34 -11.79
CA GLU A 25 7.14 -10.61 -11.13
C GLU A 25 6.97 -10.44 -9.61
N ARG A 26 7.79 -9.59 -8.97
CA ARG A 26 7.63 -9.25 -7.54
C ARG A 26 6.37 -8.44 -7.24
N LEU A 27 5.91 -7.62 -8.18
CA LEU A 27 4.67 -6.85 -8.03
C LEU A 27 3.45 -7.75 -8.18
N GLU A 28 3.45 -8.65 -9.16
CA GLU A 28 2.40 -9.66 -9.36
C GLU A 28 2.27 -10.59 -8.15
N LYS A 29 3.38 -11.20 -7.69
CA LYS A 29 3.39 -12.03 -6.46
C LYS A 29 2.88 -11.26 -5.23
N ARG A 30 3.13 -9.95 -5.19
CA ARG A 30 2.63 -9.09 -4.12
C ARG A 30 1.13 -8.82 -4.27
N GLY A 31 0.63 -8.64 -5.49
CA GLY A 31 -0.80 -8.53 -5.81
C GLY A 31 -1.57 -9.76 -5.35
N GLU A 32 -1.17 -10.95 -5.82
CA GLU A 32 -1.79 -12.23 -5.41
C GLU A 32 -1.81 -12.41 -3.89
N ARG A 33 -0.71 -12.04 -3.21
CA ARG A 33 -0.64 -12.11 -1.75
C ARG A 33 -1.62 -11.14 -1.08
N MET A 34 -1.85 -9.97 -1.67
CA MET A 34 -2.83 -9.01 -1.15
C MET A 34 -4.25 -9.52 -1.35
N GLU A 35 -4.58 -10.08 -2.51
CA GLU A 35 -5.88 -10.70 -2.83
C GLU A 35 -6.20 -11.84 -1.87
N ARG A 36 -5.31 -12.84 -1.76
CA ARG A 36 -5.47 -13.97 -0.82
C ARG A 36 -5.66 -13.49 0.62
N GLN A 37 -5.03 -12.38 0.99
CA GLN A 37 -5.20 -11.81 2.32
C GLN A 37 -6.52 -11.05 2.47
N GLY A 38 -7.04 -10.44 1.40
CA GLY A 38 -8.38 -9.87 1.31
C GLY A 38 -9.44 -10.95 1.53
N GLU A 39 -9.42 -12.01 0.72
CA GLU A 39 -10.37 -13.13 0.83
C GLU A 39 -10.38 -13.77 2.23
N ARG A 40 -9.19 -14.02 2.81
CA ARG A 40 -9.08 -14.56 4.18
C ARG A 40 -9.70 -13.63 5.23
N ARG A 41 -9.71 -12.34 4.96
CA ARG A 41 -10.26 -11.33 5.86
C ARG A 41 -11.76 -11.25 5.71
N GLU A 42 -12.30 -11.27 4.49
CA GLU A 42 -13.73 -11.34 4.21
C GLU A 42 -14.36 -12.55 4.88
N LYS A 43 -13.79 -13.76 4.65
CA LYS A 43 -14.23 -14.99 5.34
C LYS A 43 -14.23 -14.87 6.86
N ARG A 44 -13.26 -14.14 7.42
CA ARG A 44 -13.21 -13.87 8.88
C ARG A 44 -14.25 -12.84 9.32
N GLY A 45 -14.60 -11.88 8.47
CA GLY A 45 -15.67 -10.91 8.68
C GLY A 45 -17.02 -11.61 8.72
N GLU A 46 -17.36 -12.33 7.66
CA GLU A 46 -18.59 -13.14 7.55
C GLU A 46 -18.76 -14.10 8.73
N HIS A 47 -17.70 -14.83 9.09
CA HIS A 47 -17.75 -15.74 10.23
C HIS A 47 -18.07 -15.02 11.56
N ARG A 48 -17.58 -13.79 11.74
CA ARG A 48 -17.86 -13.00 12.94
C ARG A 48 -19.27 -12.44 12.95
N GLU A 49 -19.78 -12.01 11.81
CA GLU A 49 -21.18 -11.57 11.66
C GLU A 49 -22.12 -12.73 12.00
N GLN A 50 -21.87 -13.93 11.45
CA GLN A 50 -22.61 -15.13 11.80
C GLN A 50 -22.55 -15.44 13.30
N LEU A 51 -21.39 -15.27 13.93
CA LEU A 51 -21.27 -15.45 15.39
C LEU A 51 -22.06 -14.36 16.16
N GLY A 52 -22.04 -13.11 15.70
CA GLY A 52 -22.82 -12.01 16.26
C GLY A 52 -24.32 -12.33 16.25
N GLN A 53 -24.85 -12.70 15.08
CA GLN A 53 -26.25 -13.10 14.91
C GLN A 53 -26.62 -14.30 15.81
N LYS A 54 -25.74 -15.29 15.94
CA LYS A 54 -25.97 -16.42 16.86
C LYS A 54 -26.07 -15.98 18.33
N PHE A 55 -25.26 -15.00 18.75
CA PHE A 55 -25.36 -14.48 20.12
C PHE A 55 -26.64 -13.67 20.33
N GLU A 56 -27.09 -12.92 19.34
CA GLU A 56 -28.37 -12.19 19.40
C GLU A 56 -29.56 -13.15 19.49
N GLN A 57 -29.60 -14.18 18.64
CA GLN A 57 -30.64 -15.22 18.68
C GLN A 57 -30.67 -15.95 20.04
N LYS A 58 -29.50 -16.17 20.63
CA LYS A 58 -29.42 -16.87 21.91
C LYS A 58 -29.83 -15.96 23.07
N ALA A 59 -29.47 -14.69 23.01
CA ALA A 59 -29.92 -13.69 23.97
C ALA A 59 -31.45 -13.57 23.95
N SER A 60 -32.07 -13.47 22.76
CA SER A 60 -33.52 -13.40 22.63
C SER A 60 -34.22 -14.68 23.11
N ALA A 61 -33.65 -15.85 22.85
CA ALA A 61 -34.17 -17.11 23.38
C ALA A 61 -34.07 -17.20 24.91
N ASP A 62 -32.98 -16.68 25.49
CA ASP A 62 -32.82 -16.63 26.95
C ASP A 62 -33.78 -15.61 27.60
N GLU A 63 -34.07 -14.48 26.93
CA GLU A 63 -35.10 -13.52 27.38
C GLU A 63 -36.51 -14.10 27.35
N GLN A 64 -36.86 -14.84 26.29
CA GLN A 64 -38.14 -15.53 26.19
C GLN A 64 -38.30 -16.55 27.34
N LYS A 65 -37.26 -17.35 27.60
CA LYS A 65 -37.24 -18.29 28.72
C LYS A 65 -37.29 -17.58 30.07
N ALA A 66 -36.64 -16.42 30.22
CA ALA A 66 -36.73 -15.62 31.42
C ALA A 66 -38.18 -15.16 31.66
N ALA A 67 -38.87 -14.71 30.61
CA ALA A 67 -40.26 -14.30 30.68
C ALA A 67 -41.19 -15.46 31.07
N GLU A 68 -41.02 -16.65 30.48
CA GLU A 68 -41.75 -17.87 30.84
C GLU A 68 -41.52 -18.23 32.33
N LEU A 69 -40.27 -18.23 32.78
CA LEU A 69 -39.93 -18.50 34.19
C LEU A 69 -40.53 -17.47 35.16
N ARG A 70 -40.74 -16.21 34.73
CA ARG A 70 -41.45 -15.22 35.54
C ARG A 70 -42.94 -15.54 35.65
N GLN A 71 -43.57 -16.00 34.57
CA GLN A 71 -44.97 -16.42 34.59
C GLN A 71 -45.17 -17.62 35.53
N ASP A 72 -44.22 -18.54 35.56
CA ASP A 72 -44.17 -19.67 36.50
C ASP A 72 -43.87 -19.26 37.96
N GLY A 73 -43.61 -17.98 38.25
CA GLY A 73 -43.21 -17.50 39.58
C GLY A 73 -41.76 -17.82 39.98
N LYS A 74 -40.95 -18.39 39.08
CA LYS A 74 -39.53 -18.75 39.30
C LYS A 74 -38.59 -17.55 39.11
N THR A 75 -38.81 -16.50 39.89
CA THR A 75 -38.13 -15.19 39.78
C THR A 75 -36.60 -15.27 39.79
N ARG A 76 -36.01 -16.10 40.65
CA ARG A 76 -34.54 -16.27 40.70
C ARG A 76 -33.97 -16.87 39.42
N ALA A 77 -34.66 -17.86 38.85
CA ALA A 77 -34.23 -18.51 37.61
C ALA A 77 -34.39 -17.55 36.42
N ALA A 78 -35.48 -16.79 36.36
CA ALA A 78 -35.66 -15.74 35.37
C ALA A 78 -34.53 -14.70 35.40
N ASN A 79 -34.22 -14.15 36.58
CA ASN A 79 -33.14 -13.19 36.75
C ASN A 79 -31.77 -13.75 36.34
N ALA A 80 -31.54 -15.06 36.50
CA ALA A 80 -30.34 -15.72 36.01
C ALA A 80 -30.29 -15.78 34.48
N MET A 81 -31.44 -16.02 33.83
CA MET A 81 -31.58 -16.02 32.37
C MET A 81 -31.41 -14.61 31.78
N ASP A 82 -31.98 -13.56 32.39
CA ASP A 82 -31.77 -12.17 31.95
C ASP A 82 -30.29 -11.79 31.98
N ARG A 83 -29.58 -12.17 33.06
CA ARG A 83 -28.14 -11.94 33.18
C ARG A 83 -27.35 -12.68 32.12
N LYS A 84 -27.83 -13.85 31.67
CA LYS A 84 -27.20 -14.64 30.62
C LYS A 84 -27.44 -14.00 29.26
N ALA A 85 -28.68 -13.62 28.95
CA ALA A 85 -29.04 -12.88 27.74
C ALA A 85 -28.21 -11.61 27.59
N ALA A 86 -28.14 -10.78 28.63
CA ALA A 86 -27.33 -9.55 28.63
C ALA A 86 -25.83 -9.80 28.39
N ARG A 87 -25.28 -10.95 28.84
CA ARG A 87 -23.89 -11.32 28.54
C ARG A 87 -23.71 -11.71 27.08
N GLU A 88 -24.70 -12.39 26.50
CA GLU A 88 -24.67 -12.82 25.10
C GLU A 88 -24.83 -11.64 24.16
N GLU A 89 -25.75 -10.73 24.45
CA GLU A 89 -25.90 -9.46 23.73
C GLU A 89 -24.59 -8.65 23.74
N ARG A 90 -23.95 -8.48 24.91
CA ARG A 90 -22.63 -7.82 25.01
C ARG A 90 -21.54 -8.52 24.19
N ARG A 91 -21.61 -9.85 24.04
CA ARG A 91 -20.67 -10.59 23.17
C ARG A 91 -20.96 -10.32 21.70
N GLY A 92 -22.23 -10.29 21.30
CA GLY A 92 -22.68 -9.90 19.96
C GLY A 92 -22.16 -8.51 19.59
N GLN A 93 -22.47 -7.49 20.41
CA GLN A 93 -22.01 -6.12 20.21
C GLN A 93 -20.48 -6.00 20.13
N ARG A 94 -19.73 -6.81 20.89
CA ARG A 94 -18.27 -6.82 20.82
C ARG A 94 -17.77 -7.35 19.48
N LEU A 95 -18.41 -8.38 18.94
CA LEU A 95 -18.06 -8.95 17.64
C LEU A 95 -18.39 -7.99 16.51
N GLU A 96 -19.55 -7.33 16.56
CA GLU A 96 -19.96 -6.29 15.60
C GLU A 96 -18.92 -5.16 15.53
N ARG A 97 -18.59 -4.55 16.68
CA ARG A 97 -17.52 -3.53 16.76
C ARG A 97 -16.17 -4.03 16.25
N GLN A 98 -15.87 -5.31 16.43
CA GLN A 98 -14.64 -5.89 15.92
C GLN A 98 -14.70 -6.10 14.40
N GLY A 99 -15.87 -6.43 13.86
CA GLY A 99 -16.19 -6.48 12.44
C GLY A 99 -15.95 -5.13 11.78
N GLU A 100 -16.58 -4.06 12.28
CA GLU A 100 -16.42 -2.69 11.76
C GLU A 100 -14.94 -2.23 11.74
N ARG A 101 -14.19 -2.55 12.80
CA ARG A 101 -12.75 -2.24 12.85
C ARG A 101 -11.97 -2.98 11.77
N MET A 102 -12.34 -4.24 11.51
CA MET A 102 -11.73 -5.00 10.43
C MET A 102 -12.13 -4.46 9.06
N GLU A 103 -13.36 -4.05 8.85
CA GLU A 103 -13.80 -3.45 7.59
C GLU A 103 -13.01 -2.16 7.29
N LYS A 104 -12.95 -1.23 8.26
CA LYS A 104 -12.17 0.01 8.14
C LYS A 104 -10.69 -0.22 7.85
N GLN A 105 -10.07 -1.22 8.48
CA GLN A 105 -8.69 -1.57 8.19
C GLN A 105 -8.55 -2.33 6.84
N GLY A 106 -9.62 -2.93 6.32
CA GLY A 106 -9.74 -3.47 4.96
C GLY A 106 -9.62 -2.35 3.94
N GLU A 107 -10.52 -1.37 4.02
CA GLU A 107 -10.55 -0.19 3.14
C GLU A 107 -9.22 0.57 3.13
N ARG A 108 -8.62 0.81 4.30
CA ARG A 108 -7.31 1.49 4.39
C ARG A 108 -6.22 0.75 3.62
N ARG A 109 -6.29 -0.58 3.62
CA ARG A 109 -5.32 -1.43 2.96
C ARG A 109 -5.55 -1.48 1.46
N GLU A 110 -6.81 -1.55 1.03
CA GLU A 110 -7.20 -1.46 -0.38
C GLU A 110 -6.75 -0.12 -0.99
N LYS A 111 -7.04 0.99 -0.31
CA LYS A 111 -6.53 2.32 -0.69
C LYS A 111 -5.01 2.37 -0.80
N ARG A 112 -4.28 1.62 0.04
CA ARG A 112 -2.82 1.49 -0.05
C ARG A 112 -2.40 0.63 -1.25
N GLY A 113 -3.14 -0.43 -1.56
CA GLY A 113 -2.95 -1.28 -2.75
C GLY A 113 -3.07 -0.46 -4.03
N GLN A 114 -4.17 0.26 -4.20
CA GLN A 114 -4.40 1.15 -5.35
C GLN A 114 -3.30 2.20 -5.53
N ARG A 115 -2.74 2.75 -4.43
CA ARG A 115 -1.59 3.67 -4.51
C ARG A 115 -0.32 3.00 -5.01
N VAL A 116 -0.11 1.72 -4.67
CA VAL A 116 1.04 0.93 -5.13
C VAL A 116 0.87 0.59 -6.61
N GLU A 117 -0.31 0.17 -7.05
CA GLU A 117 -0.63 -0.09 -8.46
C GLU A 117 -0.41 1.15 -9.32
N LYS A 118 -1.02 2.29 -8.96
CA LYS A 118 -0.80 3.57 -9.65
C LYS A 118 0.68 3.99 -9.72
N ARG A 119 1.49 3.58 -8.74
CA ARG A 119 2.95 3.82 -8.77
C ARG A 119 3.66 2.86 -9.74
N GLY A 120 3.21 1.61 -9.81
CA GLY A 120 3.67 0.63 -10.81
C GLY A 120 3.40 1.14 -12.23
N GLU A 121 2.16 1.50 -12.54
CA GLU A 121 1.76 2.04 -13.85
C GLU A 121 2.60 3.26 -14.25
N ARG A 122 2.83 4.20 -13.32
CA ARG A 122 3.69 5.37 -13.59
C ARG A 122 5.14 4.99 -13.92
N LEU A 123 5.67 3.95 -13.30
CA LEU A 123 7.01 3.46 -13.58
C LEU A 123 7.07 2.76 -14.94
N GLU A 124 6.04 1.98 -15.29
CA GLU A 124 5.90 1.33 -16.59
C GLU A 124 5.77 2.37 -17.71
N ASN A 125 4.88 3.35 -17.56
CA ASN A 125 4.73 4.45 -18.52
C ASN A 125 6.01 5.26 -18.69
N ARG A 126 6.77 5.49 -17.60
CA ARG A 126 8.08 6.16 -17.70
C ARG A 126 9.12 5.30 -18.41
N ASN A 127 9.12 3.98 -18.18
CA ASN A 127 9.99 3.07 -18.92
C ASN A 127 9.62 3.06 -20.41
N ALA A 128 8.33 2.95 -20.76
CA ALA A 128 7.85 2.99 -22.14
C ALA A 128 8.23 4.31 -22.84
N ASN A 129 8.01 5.45 -22.19
CA ASN A 129 8.34 6.77 -22.74
C ASN A 129 9.86 7.04 -22.79
N GLY A 130 10.62 6.50 -21.84
CA GLY A 130 12.09 6.57 -21.86
C GLY A 130 12.70 5.78 -23.02
N ILE A 131 12.11 4.62 -23.35
CA ILE A 131 12.48 3.82 -24.52
C ILE A 131 12.11 4.56 -25.82
N ALA A 132 10.95 5.22 -25.87
CA ALA A 132 10.52 6.00 -27.03
C ALA A 132 11.40 7.24 -27.33
N ASN A 133 11.93 7.92 -26.30
CA ASN A 133 12.77 9.11 -26.46
C ASN A 133 14.27 8.82 -26.64
N GLY A 134 14.72 7.57 -26.40
CA GLY A 134 16.10 7.14 -26.59
C GLY A 134 16.49 6.81 -28.03
N ALA A 135 15.54 6.85 -28.98
CA ALA A 135 15.73 6.49 -30.39
C ALA A 135 15.89 7.71 -31.31
N ARG A 136 16.57 8.78 -30.87
CA ARG A 136 17.09 9.78 -31.83
C ARG A 136 18.42 9.26 -32.38
N PRO A 137 18.54 8.95 -33.69
CA PRO A 137 19.84 8.60 -34.24
C PRO A 137 20.75 9.81 -34.08
N ALA A 138 21.85 9.61 -33.36
CA ALA A 138 22.89 10.62 -33.27
C ALA A 138 23.35 10.94 -34.69
N THR A 139 23.07 12.15 -35.16
CA THR A 139 23.67 12.67 -36.39
C THR A 139 25.19 12.64 -36.21
N PRO A 140 25.96 12.02 -37.13
CA PRO A 140 27.41 11.94 -36.98
C PRO A 140 27.98 13.37 -37.02
N ALA A 141 28.64 13.77 -35.93
CA ALA A 141 29.33 15.04 -35.86
C ALA A 141 30.46 15.07 -36.90
N THR A 142 30.37 16.01 -37.85
CA THR A 142 31.43 16.32 -38.81
C THR A 142 32.72 16.69 -38.07
N PRO A 143 33.90 16.12 -38.41
CA PRO A 143 35.15 16.45 -37.72
C PRO A 143 35.63 17.85 -38.13
N ALA A 144 35.82 18.73 -37.16
CA ALA A 144 36.41 20.06 -37.35
C ALA A 144 37.92 19.94 -37.61
N GLN A 145 38.40 20.57 -38.68
CA GLN A 145 39.82 20.62 -39.05
C GLN A 145 40.62 21.61 -38.17
N PRO A 146 41.94 21.39 -37.99
CA PRO A 146 42.78 22.21 -37.12
C PRO A 146 43.35 23.44 -37.85
N GLY A 147 43.34 24.58 -37.16
CA GLY A 147 44.22 25.71 -37.47
C GLY A 147 43.50 26.97 -37.96
N VAL A 148 43.40 27.97 -37.08
CA VAL A 148 44.08 29.27 -37.24
C VAL A 148 44.02 30.03 -35.92
N SER A 149 45.18 30.52 -35.50
CA SER A 149 45.41 31.41 -34.36
C SER A 149 45.38 32.87 -34.85
N ALA A 150 44.74 33.78 -34.12
CA ALA A 150 45.28 35.13 -33.85
C ALA A 150 44.34 36.00 -32.98
N ALA A 151 44.97 36.62 -31.97
CA ALA A 151 44.73 37.98 -31.46
C ALA A 151 43.55 38.29 -30.50
N SER A 152 43.89 38.32 -29.20
CA SER A 152 43.46 39.31 -28.19
C SER A 152 43.84 40.76 -28.60
N PRO A 153 43.24 41.86 -28.07
CA PRO A 153 43.15 42.22 -26.63
C PRO A 153 41.80 42.93 -26.24
N ALA A 154 41.45 43.41 -25.04
CA ALA A 154 42.15 43.81 -23.83
C ALA A 154 41.18 43.87 -22.61
N SER A 155 41.75 43.63 -21.41
CA SER A 155 41.57 44.30 -20.09
C SER A 155 40.23 44.36 -19.29
N PRO A 156 40.33 44.44 -17.94
CA PRO A 156 39.35 43.90 -16.99
C PRO A 156 38.55 44.97 -16.21
N ALA A 157 37.33 44.63 -15.77
CA ALA A 157 36.55 45.44 -14.83
C ALA A 157 36.22 44.65 -13.55
N THR A 158 36.62 45.25 -12.43
CA THR A 158 36.53 44.85 -11.02
C THR A 158 35.07 44.84 -10.50
N PRO A 159 34.69 44.00 -9.52
CA PRO A 159 33.31 43.90 -9.02
C PRO A 159 32.97 44.96 -7.94
N PRO A 160 31.68 45.32 -7.75
CA PRO A 160 31.27 46.06 -6.56
C PRO A 160 30.89 45.12 -5.40
N SER A 161 31.45 45.42 -4.24
CA SER A 161 31.03 44.92 -2.93
C SER A 161 30.17 45.95 -2.21
N LYS A 162 28.92 45.60 -1.88
CA LYS A 162 28.27 45.73 -0.56
C LYS A 162 26.78 45.39 -0.68
#